data_AF-X5PYI7-F1
#
_entry.id   AF-X5PYI7-F1
#
_cell.length_a   1.000
_cell.length_b   1.000
_cell.length_c   1.000
_cell.angle_alpha   90.00
_cell.angle_beta   90.00
_cell.angle_gamma   90.00
#
_symmetry.space_group_name_H-M   'P 1'
#
loop_
_entity.id
_entity.type
_entity.pdbx_description
1 polymer ?
#
loop_
_entity_poly.entity_id
_entity_poly.type
_entity_poly.pdbx_seq_one_letter_code
_entity_poly.pdbx_strand_id
1 'polypeptide(L)' 'MIIRLADKSAFGNSNITMVFDRESLDLRRWTLTDERGLTSTVTISNVKQGVRAPAGTFTIDYAANREFNTKTK' A
#
# COMPACT_ATOMS: atom_id res chain seq x y z
N MET A 1 16.53 -3.66 -6.02
CA MET A 1 16.29 -5.11 -6.18
C MET A 1 14.81 -5.34 -6.49
N ILE A 2 14.48 -6.35 -7.31
CA ILE A 2 13.07 -6.73 -7.56
C ILE A 2 12.78 -8.01 -6.78
N ILE A 3 11.69 -8.01 -6.00
CA ILE A 3 11.18 -9.18 -5.28
C ILE A 3 9.78 -9.47 -5.82
N ARG A 4 9.49 -10.75 -6.09
CA ARG A 4 8.18 -11.21 -6.54
C ARG A 4 7.64 -12.20 -5.54
N LEU A 5 6.43 -11.99 -5.06
CA LEU A 5 5.73 -12.92 -4.18
C LEU A 5 4.42 -13.33 -4.85
N ALA A 6 4.18 -14.64 -4.92
CA ALA A 6 2.95 -15.25 -5.40
C ALA A 6 2.46 -16.20 -4.31
N ASP A 7 1.70 -15.68 -3.35
CA ASP A 7 1.06 -16.51 -2.34
C ASP A 7 -0.39 -16.78 -2.75
N LYS A 8 -0.65 -18.04 -3.12
CA LYS A 8 -1.97 -18.52 -3.57
C LYS A 8 -3.03 -18.49 -2.47
N SER A 9 -2.64 -18.42 -1.19
CA SER A 9 -3.53 -18.58 -0.04
C SER A 9 -3.95 -17.27 0.61
N ALA A 10 -3.09 -16.24 0.60
CA ALA A 10 -3.38 -14.94 1.22
C ALA A 10 -3.96 -13.89 0.26
N PHE A 11 -3.77 -14.04 -1.06
CA PHE A 11 -4.16 -13.05 -2.07
C PHE A 11 -4.99 -13.62 -3.24
N GLY A 12 -5.47 -14.86 -3.16
CA GLY A 12 -6.06 -15.55 -4.32
C GLY A 12 -5.01 -15.78 -5.43
N ASN A 13 -5.40 -15.75 -6.71
CA ASN A 13 -4.47 -15.88 -7.85
C ASN A 13 -3.72 -14.57 -8.18
N SER A 14 -3.68 -13.62 -7.23
CA SER A 14 -3.01 -12.34 -7.41
C SER A 14 -1.50 -12.48 -7.19
N ASN A 15 -0.71 -11.63 -7.86
CA ASN A 15 0.74 -11.55 -7.64
C ASN A 15 1.15 -10.13 -7.27
N ILE A 16 2.18 -10.02 -6.43
CA ILE A 16 2.78 -8.75 -6.06
C ILE A 16 4.26 -8.72 -6.47
N THR A 17 4.65 -7.64 -7.15
CA THR A 17 6.05 -7.35 -7.48
C THR A 17 6.47 -6.09 -6.75
N MET A 18 7.54 -6.17 -5.97
CA MET A 18 8.11 -5.08 -5.20
C MET A 18 9.47 -4.69 -5.75
N VAL A 19 9.76 -3.40 -5.77
CA VAL A 19 11.04 -2.84 -6.19
C VAL A 19 11.62 -2.07 -5.02
N PHE A 20 12.78 -2.52 -4.57
CA PHE A 20 13.56 -1.89 -3.52
C PHE A 20 14.74 -1.12 -4.08
N ASP A 21 15.13 -0.08 -3.39
CA ASP A 21 16.44 0.56 -3.52
C ASP A 21 17.55 -0.45 -3.19
N ARG A 22 18.70 -0.39 -3.88
CA ARG A 22 19.76 -1.40 -3.68
C ARG A 22 20.63 -1.11 -2.46
N GLU A 23 20.78 0.15 -2.10
CA GLU A 23 21.69 0.59 -1.04
C GLU A 23 20.94 0.71 0.28
N SER A 24 19.79 1.39 0.25
CA SER A 24 18.97 1.65 1.45
C SER A 24 17.96 0.56 1.76
N LEU A 25 17.69 -0.35 0.81
CA LEU A 25 16.61 -1.34 0.89
C LEU A 25 15.21 -0.73 1.07
N ASP A 26 15.02 0.56 0.80
CA ASP A 26 13.71 1.21 0.83
C ASP A 26 12.81 0.68 -0.29
N LEU A 27 11.53 0.46 0.00
CA LEU A 27 10.54 0.17 -1.04
C LEU A 27 10.31 1.42 -1.92
N ARG A 28 10.51 1.29 -3.23
CA ARG A 28 10.33 2.38 -4.21
C ARG A 28 9.08 2.22 -5.05
N ARG A 29 8.62 0.98 -5.25
CA ARG A 29 7.43 0.70 -6.04
C ARG A 29 6.86 -0.66 -5.67
N TRP A 30 5.55 -0.79 -5.74
CA TRP A 30 4.90 -2.09 -5.80
C TRP A 30 3.84 -2.12 -6.90
N THR A 31 3.69 -3.28 -7.51
CA THR A 31 2.68 -3.56 -8.52
C THR A 31 1.91 -4.80 -8.08
N LEU A 32 0.60 -4.66 -7.95
CA LEU A 32 -0.34 -5.76 -7.72
C LEU A 32 -0.99 -6.13 -9.05
N THR A 33 -1.05 -7.42 -9.35
CA THR A 33 -1.86 -7.95 -10.46
C THR A 33 -2.94 -8.84 -9.85
N ASP A 34 -4.21 -8.56 -10.15
CA ASP A 34 -5.33 -9.38 -9.69
C ASP A 34 -5.50 -10.65 -10.56
N GLU A 35 -6.42 -11.52 -10.16
CA GLU A 35 -6.74 -12.77 -10.86
C GLU A 35 -7.30 -12.60 -12.29
N ARG A 36 -7.76 -11.39 -12.65
CA ARG A 36 -8.22 -11.02 -14.00
C ARG A 36 -7.09 -10.45 -14.85
N GLY A 37 -5.88 -10.34 -14.29
CA GLY A 37 -4.71 -9.77 -14.95
C GLY A 37 -4.66 -8.24 -14.89
N LEU A 38 -5.54 -7.57 -14.14
CA LEU A 38 -5.52 -6.12 -14.00
C LEU A 38 -4.42 -5.70 -13.05
N THR A 39 -3.68 -4.66 -13.42
CA THR A 39 -2.52 -4.18 -12.65
C THR A 39 -2.78 -2.85 -11.97
N SER A 40 -2.37 -2.74 -10.71
CA SER A 40 -2.31 -1.49 -9.96
C SER A 40 -0.88 -1.25 -9.51
N THR A 41 -0.32 -0.10 -9.87
CA THR A 41 1.08 0.26 -9.54
C THR A 41 1.11 1.51 -8.68
N VAL A 42 1.88 1.45 -7.59
CA VAL A 42 2.13 2.59 -6.70
C VAL A 42 3.62 2.83 -6.62
N THR A 43 4.03 4.06 -6.87
CA THR A 43 5.41 4.54 -6.69
C THR A 43 5.52 5.28 -5.36
N ILE A 44 6.58 4.99 -4.61
CA ILE A 44 6.84 5.53 -3.29
C ILE A 44 8.10 6.39 -3.37
N SER A 45 7.98 7.64 -2.94
CA SER A 45 9.06 8.63 -2.91
C SER A 45 9.14 9.31 -1.55
N ASN A 46 10.22 10.05 -1.31
CA ASN A 46 10.44 10.80 -0.07
C ASN A 46 10.36 9.94 1.20
N VAL A 47 10.89 8.71 1.14
CA VAL A 47 10.91 7.79 2.29
C VAL A 47 11.79 8.38 3.39
N LYS A 48 11.26 8.43 4.61
CA LYS A 48 11.98 8.87 5.81
C LYS A 48 11.78 7.85 6.93
N GLN A 49 12.90 7.40 7.50
CA GLN A 49 12.92 6.47 8.62
C GLN A 49 12.98 7.23 9.95
N GLY A 50 12.54 6.57 11.04
CA GLY A 50 12.63 7.14 12.40
C GLY A 50 11.70 8.33 12.68
N VAL A 51 10.71 8.59 11.81
CA VAL A 51 9.75 9.69 12.01
C VAL A 51 8.77 9.33 13.11
N ARG A 52 8.53 10.26 14.04
CA ARG A 52 7.47 10.13 15.06
C ARG A 52 6.12 10.50 14.44
N ALA A 53 5.19 9.54 14.40
CA ALA A 53 3.80 9.84 14.12
C ALA A 53 3.19 10.64 15.28
N PRO A 54 2.55 11.80 15.02
CA PRO A 54 1.79 12.54 16.03
C PRO A 54 0.72 11.67 16.72
N ALA A 55 0.34 12.05 17.94
CA ALA A 55 -0.78 11.41 18.62
C ALA A 55 -2.06 11.59 17.79
N GLY A 56 -2.82 10.51 17.62
CA GLY A 56 -4.06 10.52 16.85
C GLY A 56 -3.91 10.34 15.33
N THR A 57 -2.70 10.27 14.77
CA THR A 57 -2.50 10.05 13.31
C THR A 57 -3.20 8.79 12.79
N PHE A 58 -3.33 7.77 13.63
CA PHE A 58 -4.00 6.51 13.29
C PHE A 58 -5.39 6.38 13.93
N THR A 59 -5.93 7.46 14.51
CA THR A 59 -7.29 7.46 15.04
C THR A 59 -8.26 7.74 13.91
N ILE A 60 -9.25 6.87 13.76
CA ILE A 60 -10.31 7.02 12.76
C ILE A 60 -11.55 7.56 13.46
N ASP A 61 -12.02 8.73 13.03
CA ASP A 61 -13.34 9.25 13.43
C ASP A 61 -14.44 8.62 12.57
N TYR A 62 -15.06 7.58 13.10
CA TYR A 62 -16.15 6.88 12.42
C TYR A 62 -17.48 7.65 12.40
N ALA A 63 -17.66 8.66 13.25
CA ALA A 63 -18.84 9.52 13.20
C ALA A 63 -18.72 10.48 12.00
N ALA A 64 -17.60 11.20 11.92
CA ALA A 64 -17.32 12.10 10.80
C ALA A 64 -17.24 11.36 9.46
N ASN A 65 -16.61 10.18 9.42
CA ASN A 65 -16.52 9.36 8.21
C ASN A 65 -17.92 8.94 7.70
N ARG A 66 -18.80 8.50 8.60
CA ARG A 66 -20.18 8.15 8.23
C ARG A 66 -20.96 9.36 7.72
N GLU A 67 -20.83 10.51 8.38
CA GLU A 67 -21.48 11.74 7.92
C GLU A 67 -21.03 12.13 6.50
N PHE A 68 -19.71 12.12 6.24
CA PHE A 68 -19.14 12.44 4.93
C PHE A 68 -19.64 11.49 3.82
N ASN A 69 -19.59 10.18 4.06
CA ASN A 69 -20.01 9.19 3.06
C ASN A 69 -21.53 9.14 2.83
N THR A 70 -22.33 9.69 3.75
CA THR A 70 -23.79 9.73 3.61
C THR A 70 -24.26 11.02 2.93
N LYS A 71 -23.57 12.15 3.13
CA LYS A 71 -23.88 13.44 2.48
C LYS A 71 -23.39 13.57 1.04
N THR A 72 -22.39 12.79 0.65
CA THR A 72 -21.81 12.81 -0.70
C THR A 72 -22.52 11.84 -1.65
N LYS A 73 -23.59 11.18 -1.20
CA LYS A 73 -24.49 10.36 -2.01
C LYS A 73 -25.72 11.14 -2.46
#